data_AF-A0A926I2C1-F1
#
_entry.id   AF-A0A926I2C1-F1
#
_cell.length_a   1.000
_cell.length_b   1.000
_cell.length_c   1.000
_cell.angle_alpha   90.00
_cell.angle_beta   90.00
_cell.angle_gamma   90.00
#
_symmetry.space_group_name_H-M   'P 1'
#
loop_
_entity.id
_entity.type
_entity.pdbx_description
1 polymer ?
#
loop_
_entity_poly.entity_id
_entity_poly.type
_entity_poly.pdbx_seq_one_letter_code
_entity_poly.pdbx_strand_id
1 'polypeptide(L)'
;MIENPEYVKWLRTLYDFYRKGYIQQFKDHDIGSRLLDLQFGTGVPTELASYGSYWESGIEGDKVLTITLSGYTHYSPQLPFATAISTSSANQSYALDFLTRVFTDAHLTNLMLHGAGYEGMLDSNGKLKPESPFGEPLAYGNYYISVPRFYEYMDMKDRYFEFHNSLKKSSFTGFYFDVEPVTQEIEECDPIFARFLAGLPSTDQDFDTYLAECRQELLEAGAQDIIEEANRQFTAFKTGK
;
A
#
# COMPACT_ATOMS: atom_id res chain seq x y z
N MET A 1 13.98 9.85 8.64
CA MET A 1 12.72 9.51 9.38
C MET A 1 12.85 9.64 10.90
N ILE A 2 13.99 9.31 11.50
CA ILE A 2 14.21 9.32 12.96
C ILE A 2 14.10 10.70 13.67
N GLU A 3 13.97 11.80 12.93
CA GLU A 3 13.62 13.11 13.50
C GLU A 3 12.11 13.37 13.61
N ASN A 4 11.26 12.48 13.06
CA ASN A 4 9.81 12.60 13.18
C ASN A 4 9.33 12.09 14.56
N PRO A 5 8.68 12.91 15.41
CA PRO A 5 8.31 12.49 16.76
C PRO A 5 7.33 11.32 16.83
N GLU A 6 6.37 11.23 15.90
CA GLU A 6 5.42 10.11 15.86
C GLU A 6 6.09 8.81 15.39
N TYR A 7 7.06 8.90 14.47
CA TYR A 7 7.86 7.73 14.08
C TYR A 7 8.77 7.26 15.22
N VAL A 8 9.42 8.18 15.95
CA VAL A 8 10.21 7.85 17.15
C VAL A 8 9.36 7.21 18.24
N LYS A 9 8.14 7.72 18.46
CA LYS A 9 7.16 7.14 19.39
C LYS A 9 6.72 5.73 18.97
N TRP A 10 6.53 5.48 17.67
CA TRP A 10 6.26 4.14 17.14
C TRP A 10 7.44 3.18 17.36
N LEU A 11 8.67 3.61 17.02
CA LEU A 11 9.90 2.84 17.28
C LEU A 11 10.09 2.50 18.77
N ARG A 12 9.84 3.47 19.66
CA ARG A 12 9.88 3.24 21.12
C ARG A 12 8.82 2.24 21.56
N THR A 13 7.63 2.30 20.97
CA THR A 13 6.54 1.36 21.27
C THR A 13 6.91 -0.06 20.85
N LEU A 14 7.54 -0.25 19.68
CA LEU A 14 8.09 -1.54 19.26
C LEU A 14 9.17 -2.04 20.22
N TYR A 15 10.16 -1.20 20.54
CA TYR A 15 11.20 -1.50 21.53
C TYR A 15 10.62 -1.99 22.87
N ASP A 16 9.65 -1.26 23.42
CA ASP A 16 8.93 -1.62 24.63
C ASP A 16 8.21 -2.97 24.51
N PHE A 17 7.65 -3.28 23.34
CA PHE A 17 6.93 -4.53 23.09
C PHE A 17 7.88 -5.73 22.96
N TYR A 18 9.09 -5.58 22.41
CA TYR A 18 10.11 -6.63 22.44
C TYR A 18 10.55 -6.94 23.87
N ARG A 19 10.89 -5.93 24.68
CA ARG A 19 11.36 -6.14 26.06
C ARG A 19 10.27 -6.72 26.99
N LYS A 20 8.99 -6.52 26.67
CA LYS A 20 7.84 -7.14 27.35
C LYS A 20 7.47 -8.54 26.80
N GLY A 21 8.17 -9.02 25.77
CA GLY A 21 7.89 -10.29 25.12
C GLY A 21 6.56 -10.32 24.36
N TYR A 22 6.02 -9.15 24.00
CA TYR A 22 4.78 -9.04 23.23
C TYR A 22 5.01 -9.31 21.74
N ILE A 23 6.22 -9.05 21.23
CA ILE A 23 6.69 -9.43 19.88
C ILE A 23 7.96 -10.25 19.96
N GLN A 24 8.09 -11.22 19.05
CA GLN A 24 9.33 -11.98 18.86
C GLN A 24 10.29 -11.24 17.92
N GLN A 25 11.59 -11.48 18.08
CA GLN A 25 12.61 -10.97 17.18
C GLN A 25 12.38 -11.50 15.76
N PHE A 26 12.23 -10.60 14.79
CA PHE A 26 12.01 -10.97 13.40
C PHE A 26 13.19 -11.78 12.86
N LYS A 27 12.86 -12.87 12.15
CA LYS A 27 13.86 -13.63 11.39
C LYS A 27 14.00 -13.12 9.96
N ASP A 28 12.91 -12.61 9.37
CA ASP A 28 12.77 -12.31 7.94
C ASP A 28 12.03 -10.97 7.67
N HIS A 29 12.16 -9.97 8.56
CA HIS A 29 11.41 -8.69 8.55
C HIS A 29 9.86 -8.77 8.57
N ASP A 30 9.29 -9.98 8.67
CA ASP A 30 7.84 -10.18 8.71
C ASP A 30 7.25 -9.93 10.11
N ILE A 31 6.45 -8.86 10.19
CA ILE A 31 5.66 -8.48 11.38
C ILE A 31 4.49 -9.46 11.63
N GLY A 32 4.16 -10.33 10.66
CA GLY A 32 3.12 -11.35 10.77
C GLY A 32 3.36 -12.35 11.92
N SER A 33 4.60 -12.52 12.38
CA SER A 33 4.93 -13.40 13.51
C SER A 33 4.75 -12.76 14.90
N ARG A 34 3.52 -12.28 15.14
CA ARG A 34 2.86 -12.13 16.46
C ARG A 34 3.35 -11.00 17.40
N LEU A 35 2.80 -9.80 17.20
CA LEU A 35 2.32 -8.95 18.31
C LEU A 35 0.89 -9.34 18.70
N LEU A 36 0.09 -9.48 17.66
CA LEU A 36 -1.34 -9.72 17.66
C LEU A 36 -1.64 -10.23 16.24
N ASP A 37 -2.23 -11.42 16.14
CA ASP A 37 -2.80 -11.92 14.89
C ASP A 37 -4.29 -12.17 15.16
N LEU A 38 -5.16 -11.42 14.49
CA LEU A 38 -6.62 -11.45 14.71
C LEU A 38 -7.35 -11.91 13.45
N GLN A 39 -7.49 -13.22 13.35
CA GLN A 39 -8.27 -13.89 12.32
C GLN A 39 -9.66 -14.32 12.88
N PHE A 40 -10.76 -13.71 12.43
CA PHE A 40 -12.15 -14.14 12.68
C PHE A 40 -13.02 -13.98 11.44
N GLY A 41 -13.86 -14.97 11.13
CA GLY A 41 -14.50 -15.03 9.83
C GLY A 41 -15.72 -15.90 9.88
N THR A 42 -16.70 -15.53 9.08
CA THR A 42 -17.93 -16.25 8.84
C THR A 42 -18.23 -16.11 7.36
N GLY A 43 -18.61 -17.20 6.69
CA GLY A 43 -18.94 -17.20 5.27
C GLY A 43 -20.27 -16.52 4.94
N VAL A 44 -20.42 -15.24 5.26
CA VAL A 44 -21.31 -14.27 4.60
C VAL A 44 -20.72 -12.87 4.82
N PRO A 45 -20.45 -12.10 3.77
CA PRO A 45 -20.05 -10.70 3.91
C PRO A 45 -21.27 -9.78 3.97
N THR A 46 -21.19 -8.77 4.82
CA THR A 46 -22.07 -7.60 4.81
C THR A 46 -21.24 -6.37 4.45
N GLU A 47 -21.85 -5.50 3.64
CA GLU A 47 -21.48 -4.10 3.37
C GLU A 47 -20.09 -3.66 3.89
N LEU A 48 -19.09 -3.62 2.99
CA LEU A 48 -17.72 -3.13 3.25
C LEU A 48 -17.71 -2.00 4.29
N ALA A 49 -17.16 -2.26 5.48
CA ALA A 49 -17.30 -1.43 6.67
C ALA A 49 -16.45 -0.15 6.61
N SER A 50 -16.81 0.75 5.68
CA SER A 50 -16.26 2.08 5.39
C SER A 50 -14.77 2.20 5.05
N TYR A 51 -13.88 1.33 5.55
CA TYR A 51 -12.42 1.53 5.49
C TYR A 51 -11.59 0.22 5.57
N GLY A 52 -11.89 -0.83 4.80
CA GLY A 52 -11.09 -2.07 4.84
C GLY A 52 -11.24 -2.97 3.62
N SER A 53 -10.25 -3.83 3.39
CA SER A 53 -10.26 -4.88 2.37
C SER A 53 -10.31 -6.27 2.99
N TYR A 54 -10.75 -7.26 2.21
CA TYR A 54 -10.77 -8.68 2.55
C TYR A 54 -10.10 -9.45 1.41
N TRP A 55 -9.23 -10.39 1.76
CA TRP A 55 -8.54 -11.29 0.82
C TRP A 55 -8.47 -12.67 1.44
N GLU A 56 -8.54 -13.71 0.61
CA GLU A 56 -8.44 -15.10 1.04
C GLU A 56 -7.00 -15.58 0.85
N SER A 57 -6.35 -16.03 1.94
CA SER A 57 -5.00 -16.57 1.91
C SER A 57 -4.88 -17.73 2.89
N GLY A 58 -4.55 -18.92 2.38
CA GLY A 58 -4.39 -20.13 3.18
C GLY A 58 -5.15 -21.33 2.61
N ILE A 59 -4.68 -22.53 2.96
CA ILE A 59 -5.19 -23.82 2.45
C ILE A 59 -6.36 -24.36 3.30
N GLU A 60 -6.54 -23.87 4.53
CA GLU A 60 -7.36 -24.51 5.56
C GLU A 60 -8.57 -23.68 6.07
N GLY A 61 -8.98 -22.66 5.32
CA GLY A 61 -10.28 -21.99 5.54
C GLY A 61 -10.41 -21.26 6.87
N ASP A 62 -9.32 -20.64 7.36
CA ASP A 62 -9.32 -19.69 8.47
C ASP A 62 -9.91 -18.31 8.05
N LYS A 63 -9.43 -17.17 8.57
CA LYS A 63 -10.33 -16.04 8.89
C LYS A 63 -9.67 -14.64 8.88
N VAL A 64 -10.43 -13.52 8.96
CA VAL A 64 -9.90 -12.14 9.16
C VAL A 64 -10.93 -11.19 9.83
N LEU A 65 -10.73 -10.73 11.09
CA LEU A 65 -11.46 -9.54 11.60
C LEU A 65 -10.55 -8.34 11.49
N THR A 66 -10.80 -7.53 10.47
CA THR A 66 -10.09 -6.26 10.30
C THR A 66 -10.71 -5.19 11.20
N ILE A 67 -9.96 -4.70 12.18
CA ILE A 67 -10.31 -3.50 12.96
C ILE A 67 -9.60 -2.30 12.32
N THR A 68 -10.34 -1.46 11.59
CA THR A 68 -9.74 -0.24 11.04
C THR A 68 -9.59 0.84 12.10
N LEU A 69 -8.36 1.36 12.25
CA LEU A 69 -8.07 2.50 13.09
C LEU A 69 -8.46 3.81 12.37
N SER A 70 -9.44 4.52 12.92
CA SER A 70 -9.87 5.82 12.41
C SER A 70 -8.71 6.84 12.39
N GLY A 71 -8.56 7.57 11.27
CA GLY A 71 -7.54 8.61 11.10
C GLY A 71 -6.26 8.17 10.39
N TYR A 72 -6.06 6.88 10.15
CA TYR A 72 -4.91 6.34 9.42
C TYR A 72 -5.24 6.07 7.94
N THR A 73 -5.46 7.13 7.16
CA THR A 73 -5.59 7.03 5.70
C THR A 73 -4.21 6.99 5.04
N HIS A 74 -3.82 5.84 4.48
CA HIS A 74 -2.57 5.72 3.73
C HIS A 74 -2.77 6.13 2.25
N TYR A 75 -1.92 7.02 1.75
CA TYR A 75 -1.78 7.29 0.32
C TYR A 75 -0.46 6.68 -0.16
N SER A 76 -0.53 5.65 -1.00
CA SER A 76 0.66 5.18 -1.71
C SER A 76 0.84 6.00 -2.99
N PRO A 77 2.04 6.58 -3.23
CA PRO A 77 2.37 7.21 -4.51
C PRO A 77 2.68 6.17 -5.60
N GLN A 78 2.77 4.88 -5.25
CA GLN A 78 3.11 3.82 -6.18
C GLN A 78 1.90 3.48 -7.05
N LEU A 79 2.08 3.53 -8.37
CA LEU A 79 1.18 2.90 -9.33
C LEU A 79 1.74 1.50 -9.61
N PRO A 80 1.26 0.42 -8.94
CA PRO A 80 1.85 -0.92 -9.08
C PRO A 80 1.71 -1.49 -10.50
N PHE A 81 0.74 -0.98 -11.27
CA PHE A 81 0.47 -1.41 -12.64
C PHE A 81 0.34 -0.19 -13.55
N ALA A 82 1.14 -0.16 -14.61
CA ALA A 82 1.02 0.78 -15.71
C ALA A 82 1.07 0.00 -17.03
N THR A 83 0.06 0.14 -17.89
CA THR A 83 0.06 -0.46 -19.22
C THR A 83 0.49 0.59 -20.23
N ALA A 84 1.59 0.35 -20.94
CA ALA A 84 2.16 1.24 -21.94
C ALA A 84 2.13 0.60 -23.34
N ILE A 85 2.09 1.43 -24.38
CA ILE A 85 2.17 1.01 -25.77
C ILE A 85 3.61 1.18 -26.25
N SER A 86 4.22 0.12 -26.80
CA SER A 86 5.59 0.21 -27.33
C SER A 86 5.70 1.22 -28.47
N THR A 87 6.75 2.04 -28.43
CA THR A 87 7.14 2.96 -29.52
C THR A 87 7.47 2.22 -30.82
N SER A 88 7.79 0.93 -30.76
CA SER A 88 8.02 0.05 -31.92
C SER A 88 6.77 -0.67 -32.45
N SER A 89 5.59 -0.49 -31.83
CA SER A 89 4.36 -1.14 -32.29
C SER A 89 3.89 -0.57 -33.63
N ALA A 90 3.64 -1.43 -34.62
CA ALA A 90 3.02 -1.04 -35.88
C ALA A 90 1.53 -0.66 -35.75
N ASN A 91 0.92 -0.91 -34.58
CA ASN A 91 -0.54 -0.79 -34.35
C ASN A 91 -0.87 0.12 -33.16
N GLN A 92 -0.09 1.19 -32.92
CA GLN A 92 -0.26 2.09 -31.77
C GLN A 92 -1.68 2.61 -31.59
N SER A 93 -2.33 3.09 -32.66
CA SER A 93 -3.69 3.62 -32.59
C SER A 93 -4.74 2.56 -32.22
N TYR A 94 -4.59 1.32 -32.72
CA TYR A 94 -5.48 0.20 -32.36
C TYR A 94 -5.24 -0.30 -30.93
N ALA A 95 -3.98 -0.30 -30.48
CA ALA A 95 -3.66 -0.60 -29.08
C ALA A 95 -4.25 0.45 -28.13
N LEU A 96 -4.22 1.73 -28.51
CA LEU A 96 -4.83 2.81 -27.74
C LEU A 96 -6.36 2.72 -27.72
N ASP A 97 -7.01 2.44 -28.85
CA ASP A 97 -8.47 2.18 -28.90
C ASP A 97 -8.86 1.02 -27.98
N PHE A 98 -8.18 -0.13 -28.12
CA PHE A 98 -8.46 -1.31 -27.32
C PHE A 98 -8.28 -1.05 -25.82
N LEU A 99 -7.15 -0.46 -25.41
CA LEU A 99 -6.91 -0.10 -24.01
C LEU A 99 -7.95 0.92 -23.51
N THR A 100 -8.30 1.93 -24.30
CA THR A 100 -9.34 2.90 -23.92
C THR A 100 -10.67 2.18 -23.65
N ARG A 101 -11.06 1.24 -24.51
CA ARG A 101 -12.28 0.46 -24.36
C ARG A 101 -12.24 -0.48 -23.15
N VAL A 102 -11.12 -1.15 -22.88
CA VAL A 102 -10.95 -1.99 -21.67
C VAL A 102 -11.19 -1.22 -20.37
N PHE A 103 -10.97 0.11 -20.36
CA PHE A 103 -11.20 0.95 -19.17
C PHE A 103 -12.48 1.81 -19.22
N THR A 104 -13.27 1.75 -20.30
CA THR A 104 -14.49 2.59 -20.48
C THR A 104 -15.75 1.83 -20.87
N ASP A 105 -15.63 0.61 -21.40
CA ASP A 105 -16.75 -0.29 -21.71
C ASP A 105 -16.91 -1.30 -20.57
N ALA A 106 -18.08 -1.28 -19.92
CA ALA A 106 -18.39 -2.14 -18.79
C ALA A 106 -18.49 -3.62 -19.18
N HIS A 107 -19.01 -3.95 -20.37
CA HIS A 107 -19.08 -5.34 -20.82
C HIS A 107 -17.67 -5.88 -21.10
N LEU A 108 -16.82 -5.11 -21.79
CA LEU A 108 -15.42 -5.51 -22.03
C LEU A 108 -14.62 -5.60 -20.73
N THR A 109 -14.81 -4.67 -19.78
CA THR A 109 -14.24 -4.77 -18.43
C THR A 109 -14.62 -6.09 -17.77
N ASN A 110 -15.92 -6.42 -17.72
CA ASN A 110 -16.38 -7.63 -17.05
C ASN A 110 -15.92 -8.92 -17.75
N LEU A 111 -15.80 -8.94 -19.08
CA LEU A 111 -15.19 -10.05 -19.80
C LEU A 111 -13.71 -10.25 -19.41
N MET A 112 -12.96 -9.16 -19.17
CA MET A 112 -11.55 -9.23 -18.78
C MET A 112 -11.36 -9.60 -17.31
N LEU A 113 -12.22 -9.14 -16.40
CA LEU A 113 -12.12 -9.40 -14.96
C LEU A 113 -12.79 -10.71 -14.50
N HIS A 114 -13.86 -11.12 -15.18
CA HIS A 114 -14.77 -12.21 -14.76
C HIS A 114 -15.07 -13.22 -15.87
N GLY A 115 -14.36 -13.15 -17.00
CA GLY A 115 -14.50 -14.09 -18.11
C GLY A 115 -15.83 -14.00 -18.88
N ALA A 116 -15.97 -14.85 -19.88
CA ALA A 116 -17.19 -14.96 -20.66
C ALA A 116 -18.30 -15.71 -19.89
N GLY A 117 -19.53 -15.19 -19.91
CA GLY A 117 -20.68 -15.79 -19.24
C GLY A 117 -20.85 -15.41 -17.77
N TYR A 118 -20.10 -14.41 -17.28
CA TYR A 118 -20.25 -13.85 -15.93
C TYR A 118 -21.70 -13.39 -15.65
N GLU A 119 -22.46 -13.03 -16.68
CA GLU A 119 -23.86 -12.62 -16.58
C GLU A 119 -24.75 -13.73 -15.94
N GLY A 120 -24.44 -15.01 -16.17
CA GLY A 120 -25.14 -16.14 -15.53
C GLY A 120 -24.79 -16.31 -14.04
N MET A 121 -23.68 -15.71 -13.60
CA MET A 121 -23.21 -15.74 -12.21
C MET A 121 -23.74 -14.55 -11.39
N LEU A 122 -24.58 -13.69 -11.98
CA LEU A 122 -25.23 -12.59 -11.27
C LEU A 122 -26.41 -13.08 -10.41
N ASP A 123 -26.57 -12.49 -9.22
CA ASP A 123 -27.74 -12.62 -8.36
C ASP A 123 -28.90 -11.72 -8.85
N SER A 124 -30.02 -11.72 -8.12
CA SER A 124 -31.18 -10.88 -8.44
C SER A 124 -30.93 -9.36 -8.31
N ASN A 125 -29.82 -8.96 -7.70
CA ASN A 125 -29.42 -7.57 -7.48
C ASN A 125 -28.38 -7.10 -8.52
N GLY A 126 -27.87 -8.00 -9.37
CA GLY A 126 -26.82 -7.72 -10.34
C GLY A 126 -25.39 -7.84 -9.78
N LYS A 127 -25.20 -8.53 -8.65
CA LYS A 127 -23.87 -8.82 -8.07
C LYS A 127 -23.38 -10.21 -8.47
N LEU A 128 -22.07 -10.39 -8.61
CA LEU A 128 -21.48 -11.74 -8.72
C LEU A 128 -21.74 -12.54 -7.44
N LYS A 129 -22.29 -13.75 -7.58
CA LYS A 129 -22.55 -14.70 -6.49
C LYS A 129 -21.25 -15.14 -5.78
N PRO A 130 -21.33 -15.61 -4.52
CA PRO A 130 -20.18 -16.15 -3.78
C PRO A 130 -19.44 -17.28 -4.49
N GLU A 131 -20.14 -18.11 -5.26
CA GLU A 131 -19.59 -19.27 -5.97
C GLU A 131 -18.90 -18.91 -7.31
N SER A 132 -18.74 -17.61 -7.60
CA SER A 132 -17.98 -17.13 -8.76
C SER A 132 -16.52 -17.60 -8.69
N PRO A 133 -16.00 -18.32 -9.70
CA PRO A 133 -14.63 -18.85 -9.68
C PRO A 133 -13.55 -17.76 -9.87
N PHE A 134 -13.97 -16.51 -10.09
CA PHE A 134 -13.10 -15.36 -10.34
C PHE A 134 -12.78 -14.64 -9.02
N GLY A 135 -11.97 -15.28 -8.17
CA GLY A 135 -11.61 -14.78 -6.84
C GLY A 135 -10.77 -13.49 -6.90
N GLU A 136 -9.66 -13.54 -7.63
CA GLU A 136 -8.77 -12.40 -7.87
C GLU A 136 -9.06 -11.76 -9.24
N PRO A 137 -9.35 -10.45 -9.34
CA PRO A 137 -9.50 -9.78 -10.62
C PRO A 137 -8.18 -9.79 -11.38
N LEU A 138 -8.20 -10.26 -12.63
CA LEU A 138 -7.06 -10.11 -13.55
C LEU A 138 -6.70 -8.63 -13.67
N ALA A 139 -5.40 -8.30 -13.74
CA ALA A 139 -4.88 -6.93 -13.64
C ALA A 139 -5.20 -5.99 -14.85
N TYR A 140 -6.24 -6.30 -15.62
CA TYR A 140 -6.63 -5.60 -16.84
C TYR A 140 -8.15 -5.31 -16.85
N GLY A 141 -8.53 -4.09 -16.51
CA GLY A 141 -9.93 -3.64 -16.53
C GLY A 141 -10.15 -2.47 -15.56
N ASN A 142 -11.23 -1.72 -15.75
CA ASN A 142 -11.60 -0.64 -14.83
C ASN A 142 -12.60 -1.14 -13.78
N TYR A 143 -12.12 -1.48 -12.59
CA TYR A 143 -12.95 -2.01 -11.50
C TYR A 143 -14.19 -1.15 -11.19
N TYR A 144 -14.09 0.18 -11.33
CA TYR A 144 -15.20 1.12 -11.07
C TYR A 144 -16.38 1.02 -12.06
N ILE A 145 -16.24 0.27 -13.15
CA ILE A 145 -17.34 -0.04 -14.10
C ILE A 145 -17.59 -1.55 -14.24
N SER A 146 -17.00 -2.36 -13.35
CA SER A 146 -17.27 -3.78 -13.24
C SER A 146 -18.57 -4.08 -12.49
N VAL A 147 -19.08 -5.31 -12.61
CA VAL A 147 -20.17 -5.77 -11.74
C VAL A 147 -19.64 -5.97 -10.31
N PRO A 148 -20.31 -5.44 -9.27
CA PRO A 148 -19.88 -5.63 -7.90
C PRO A 148 -19.92 -7.10 -7.49
N ARG A 149 -18.95 -7.53 -6.67
CA ARG A 149 -18.98 -8.84 -6.00
C ARG A 149 -20.06 -8.85 -4.90
N PHE A 150 -20.50 -10.03 -4.49
CA PHE A 150 -21.53 -10.23 -3.46
C PHE A 150 -21.35 -9.37 -2.19
N TYR A 151 -20.11 -9.13 -1.77
CA TYR A 151 -19.76 -8.29 -0.61
C TYR A 151 -19.77 -6.78 -0.83
N GLU A 152 -19.83 -6.33 -2.08
CA GLU A 152 -19.61 -4.93 -2.43
C GLU A 152 -20.92 -4.16 -2.54
N TYR A 153 -20.83 -2.85 -2.37
CA TYR A 153 -21.96 -1.95 -2.58
C TYR A 153 -22.32 -1.86 -4.06
N MET A 154 -23.61 -1.77 -4.40
CA MET A 154 -24.04 -1.53 -5.79
C MET A 154 -23.54 -0.17 -6.29
N ASP A 155 -23.46 0.81 -5.40
CA ASP A 155 -22.93 2.16 -5.58
C ASP A 155 -21.43 2.24 -5.25
N MET A 156 -20.67 1.13 -5.33
CA MET A 156 -19.23 1.11 -4.97
C MET A 156 -18.42 2.20 -5.68
N LYS A 157 -18.70 2.47 -6.95
CA LYS A 157 -18.06 3.53 -7.74
C LYS A 157 -18.21 4.89 -7.06
N ASP A 158 -19.44 5.28 -6.74
CA ASP A 158 -19.73 6.60 -6.21
C ASP A 158 -19.14 6.75 -4.80
N ARG A 159 -19.24 5.69 -3.97
CA ARG A 159 -18.59 5.64 -2.65
C ARG A 159 -17.07 5.77 -2.72
N TYR A 160 -16.41 5.08 -3.64
CA TYR A 160 -14.97 5.22 -3.84
C TYR A 160 -14.62 6.63 -4.32
N PHE A 161 -15.39 7.22 -5.24
CA PHE A 161 -15.13 8.59 -5.72
C PHE A 161 -15.36 9.63 -4.62
N GLU A 162 -16.41 9.51 -3.81
CA GLU A 162 -16.66 10.35 -2.63
C GLU A 162 -15.52 10.21 -1.62
N PHE A 163 -15.08 8.98 -1.30
CA PHE A 163 -13.95 8.74 -0.42
C PHE A 163 -12.68 9.41 -0.96
N HIS A 164 -12.27 9.13 -2.20
CA HIS A 164 -11.08 9.73 -2.82
C HIS A 164 -11.14 11.27 -2.86
N ASN A 165 -12.31 11.86 -3.17
CA ASN A 165 -12.51 13.31 -3.18
C ASN A 165 -12.50 13.93 -1.77
N SER A 166 -12.83 13.17 -0.72
CA SER A 166 -12.72 13.60 0.67
C SER A 166 -11.28 13.61 1.21
N LEU A 167 -10.36 12.89 0.57
CA LEU A 167 -8.97 12.78 1.01
C LEU A 167 -8.21 14.10 0.80
N LYS A 168 -7.52 14.54 1.84
CA LYS A 168 -6.58 15.66 1.74
C LYS A 168 -5.34 15.23 0.96
N LYS A 169 -5.21 15.75 -0.26
CA LYS A 169 -4.02 15.54 -1.11
C LYS A 169 -2.76 15.98 -0.37
N SER A 170 -1.74 15.13 -0.34
CA SER A 170 -0.46 15.43 0.31
C SER A 170 0.24 16.59 -0.38
N SER A 171 1.00 17.38 0.39
CA SER A 171 1.89 18.41 -0.18
C SER A 171 2.95 17.83 -1.10
N PHE A 172 3.25 16.54 -0.96
CA PHE A 172 4.19 15.74 -1.75
C PHE A 172 3.55 14.98 -2.92
N THR A 173 2.23 15.07 -3.15
CA THR A 173 1.62 14.29 -4.25
C THR A 173 2.14 14.77 -5.62
N GLY A 174 2.82 13.87 -6.34
CA GLY A 174 3.47 14.15 -7.62
C GLY A 174 4.94 14.56 -7.50
N PHE A 175 5.47 14.70 -6.29
CA PHE A 175 6.91 14.83 -6.07
C PHE A 175 7.58 13.46 -6.19
N TYR A 176 8.70 13.41 -6.89
CA TYR A 176 9.62 12.29 -6.94
C TYR A 176 11.01 12.83 -6.61
N PHE A 177 11.70 12.18 -5.67
CA PHE A 177 13.05 12.60 -5.27
C PHE A 177 14.07 12.01 -6.23
N ASP A 178 14.87 12.89 -6.85
CA ASP A 178 16.03 12.49 -7.63
C ASP A 178 17.19 12.18 -6.68
N VAL A 179 17.65 10.94 -6.69
CA VAL A 179 18.71 10.44 -5.81
C VAL A 179 20.10 10.58 -6.42
N GLU A 180 20.23 10.88 -7.72
CA GLU A 180 21.55 11.00 -8.38
C GLU A 180 22.51 11.96 -7.67
N PRO A 181 22.07 13.13 -7.14
CA PRO A 181 22.98 14.07 -6.47
C PRO A 181 23.53 13.61 -5.11
N VAL A 182 22.90 12.62 -4.46
CA VAL A 182 23.22 12.15 -3.09
C VAL A 182 23.26 10.61 -2.98
N THR A 183 23.63 9.94 -4.06
CA THR A 183 23.61 8.47 -4.12
C THR A 183 24.60 7.84 -3.15
N GLN A 184 25.79 8.44 -2.97
CA GLN A 184 26.81 7.90 -2.07
C GLN A 184 26.36 7.98 -0.61
N GLU A 185 25.81 9.11 -0.19
CA GLU A 185 25.31 9.35 1.17
C GLU A 185 24.16 8.40 1.50
N ILE A 186 23.30 8.07 0.52
CA ILE A 186 22.26 7.04 0.67
C ILE A 186 22.89 5.66 0.87
N GLU A 187 23.86 5.26 0.03
CA GLU A 187 24.57 3.98 0.15
C GLU A 187 25.32 3.82 1.49
N GLU A 188 25.80 4.92 2.07
CA GLU A 188 26.44 4.95 3.40
C GLU A 188 25.42 4.94 4.55
N CYS A 189 24.29 5.66 4.42
CA CYS A 189 23.23 5.76 5.44
C CYS A 189 22.35 4.51 5.58
N ASP A 190 21.97 3.88 4.46
CA ASP A 190 21.06 2.72 4.44
C ASP A 190 21.50 1.55 5.35
N PRO A 191 22.76 1.06 5.32
CA PRO A 191 23.18 -0.04 6.19
C PRO A 191 23.25 0.35 7.68
N ILE A 192 23.38 1.64 8.01
CA ILE A 192 23.32 2.15 9.39
C ILE A 192 21.88 2.05 9.90
N PHE A 193 20.93 2.58 9.13
CA PHE A 193 19.53 2.57 9.53
C PHE A 193 18.93 1.15 9.53
N ALA A 194 19.32 0.30 8.57
CA ALA A 194 18.94 -1.11 8.55
C ALA A 194 19.46 -1.87 9.79
N ARG A 195 20.73 -1.63 10.19
CA ARG A 195 21.31 -2.20 11.42
C ARG A 195 20.56 -1.75 12.67
N PHE A 196 20.21 -0.46 12.77
CA PHE A 196 19.43 0.08 13.88
C PHE A 196 18.06 -0.62 13.99
N LEU A 197 17.31 -0.71 12.89
CA LEU A 197 16.00 -1.38 12.89
C LEU A 197 16.10 -2.88 13.23
N ALA A 198 17.12 -3.57 12.71
CA ALA A 198 17.35 -4.99 12.98
C ALA A 198 17.80 -5.28 14.42
N GLY A 199 18.47 -4.33 15.08
CA GLY A 199 18.96 -4.46 16.46
C GLY A 199 17.96 -4.06 17.55
N LEU A 200 16.92 -3.29 17.23
CA LEU A 200 15.84 -2.93 18.17
C LEU A 200 15.26 -4.09 19.01
N PRO A 201 15.09 -5.33 18.50
CA PRO A 201 14.57 -6.45 19.28
C PRO A 201 15.51 -7.00 20.34
N SER A 202 16.83 -6.80 20.17
CA SER A 202 17.87 -7.52 20.92
C SER A 202 18.97 -6.62 21.49
N THR A 203 18.87 -5.30 21.37
CA THR A 203 19.82 -4.39 22.02
C THR A 203 19.59 -4.36 23.54
N ASP A 204 20.67 -4.48 24.31
CA ASP A 204 20.63 -4.35 25.76
C ASP A 204 20.58 -2.87 26.21
N GLN A 205 20.98 -1.94 25.34
CA GLN A 205 20.97 -0.49 25.58
C GLN A 205 19.55 0.04 25.81
N ASP A 206 19.44 1.19 26.47
CA ASP A 206 18.19 1.94 26.48
C ASP A 206 17.90 2.54 25.09
N PHE A 207 16.60 2.74 24.80
CA PHE A 207 16.15 3.23 23.51
C PHE A 207 16.70 4.62 23.14
N ASP A 208 16.88 5.51 24.11
CA ASP A 208 17.27 6.89 23.84
C ASP A 208 18.77 6.99 23.51
N THR A 209 19.62 6.24 24.22
CA THR A 209 21.03 6.06 23.85
C THR A 209 21.15 5.39 22.47
N TYR A 210 20.45 4.28 22.24
CA TYR A 210 20.54 3.55 20.95
C TYR A 210 20.07 4.39 19.74
N LEU A 211 19.02 5.19 19.92
CA LEU A 211 18.55 6.14 18.91
C LEU A 211 19.52 7.32 18.72
N ALA A 212 20.16 7.82 19.79
CA ALA A 212 21.15 8.89 19.69
C ALA A 212 22.41 8.44 18.96
N GLU A 213 22.90 7.23 19.22
CA GLU A 213 24.03 6.62 18.48
C GLU A 213 23.70 6.45 17.00
N CYS A 214 22.52 5.92 16.65
CA CYS A 214 22.09 5.81 15.26
C CYS A 214 21.99 7.18 14.55
N ARG A 215 21.50 8.23 15.24
CA ARG A 215 21.48 9.60 14.70
C ARG A 215 22.90 10.13 14.43
N GLN A 216 23.81 9.92 15.38
CA GLN A 216 25.21 10.33 15.26
C GLN A 216 25.86 9.68 14.04
N GLU A 217 25.75 8.36 13.92
CA GLU A 217 26.30 7.59 12.79
C GLU A 217 25.71 8.04 11.43
N LEU A 218 24.40 8.31 11.36
CA LEU A 218 23.75 8.79 10.14
C LEU A 218 24.19 10.22 9.76
N LEU A 219 24.37 11.12 10.72
CA LEU A 219 24.89 12.47 10.46
C LEU A 219 26.34 12.42 9.96
N GLU A 220 27.16 11.51 10.50
CA GLU A 220 28.54 11.29 10.05
C GLU A 220 28.61 10.65 8.64
N ALA A 221 27.57 9.92 8.23
CA ALA A 221 27.41 9.30 6.91
C ALA A 221 26.64 10.17 5.88
N GLY A 222 26.53 11.49 6.09
CA GLY A 222 25.94 12.41 5.11
C GLY A 222 24.41 12.52 5.12
N ALA A 223 23.71 12.02 6.14
CA ALA A 223 22.24 12.13 6.20
C ALA A 223 21.73 13.59 6.15
N GLN A 224 22.54 14.56 6.57
CA GLN A 224 22.21 15.98 6.47
C GLN A 224 22.16 16.45 5.00
N ASP A 225 23.08 16.00 4.16
CA ASP A 225 23.14 16.38 2.74
C ASP A 225 21.93 15.82 1.97
N ILE A 226 21.52 14.58 2.28
CA ILE A 226 20.27 13.98 1.78
C ILE A 226 19.04 14.84 2.17
N ILE A 227 18.99 15.31 3.43
CA ILE A 227 17.89 16.15 3.94
C ILE A 227 17.89 17.52 3.24
N GLU A 228 19.03 18.15 3.04
CA GLU A 228 19.14 19.45 2.37
C GLU A 228 18.76 19.36 0.89
N GLU A 229 19.22 18.33 0.19
CA GLU A 229 18.89 18.08 -1.22
C GLU A 229 17.41 17.75 -1.41
N ALA A 230 16.82 16.90 -0.56
CA ALA A 230 15.39 16.62 -0.58
C ALA A 230 14.54 17.88 -0.34
N ASN A 231 14.95 18.75 0.59
CA ASN A 231 14.30 20.03 0.83
C ASN A 231 14.46 21.00 -0.36
N ARG A 232 15.63 21.03 -1.02
CA ARG A 232 15.91 21.84 -2.21
C ARG A 232 15.01 21.44 -3.37
N GLN A 233 14.98 20.14 -3.71
CA GLN A 233 14.14 19.61 -4.79
C GLN A 233 12.65 19.80 -4.49
N PHE A 234 12.20 19.51 -3.27
CA PHE A 234 10.81 19.71 -2.88
C PHE A 234 10.41 21.20 -2.96
N THR A 235 11.29 22.11 -2.55
CA THR A 235 11.05 23.56 -2.69
C THR A 235 10.92 23.97 -4.16
N ALA A 236 11.81 23.48 -5.04
CA ALA A 236 11.72 23.74 -6.48
C ALA A 236 10.38 23.28 -7.05
N PHE A 237 10.01 22.01 -6.82
CA PHE A 237 8.74 21.40 -7.20
C PHE A 237 7.52 22.23 -6.72
N LYS A 238 7.52 22.68 -5.47
CA LYS A 238 6.44 23.51 -4.90
C LYS A 238 6.34 24.91 -5.51
N THR A 239 7.43 25.43 -6.09
CA THR A 239 7.46 26.72 -6.79
C THR A 239 7.20 26.64 -8.30
N GLY A 240 7.00 25.43 -8.86
CA GLY A 240 6.73 25.24 -10.29
C GLY A 240 7.93 25.51 -11.19
N LYS A 241 9.14 25.19 -10.71
CA LYS A 241 10.38 25.15 -11.48
C LYS A 241 10.80 23.70 -11.74
#